data_AF-A0A934XUB3-F1
#
_entry.id   AF-A0A934XUB3-F1
#
_cell.length_a   1.000
_cell.length_b   1.000
_cell.length_c   1.000
_cell.angle_alpha   90.00
_cell.angle_beta   90.00
_cell.angle_gamma   90.00
#
_symmetry.space_group_name_H-M   'P 1'
#
loop_
_entity.id
_entity.type
_entity.pdbx_description
1 polymer ?
#
loop_
_entity_poly.entity_id
_entity_poly.type
_entity_poly.pdbx_seq_one_letter_code
_entity_poly.pdbx_strand_id
1 'polypeptide(L)'
;MDISHIPLTVSTSLGELLRFLRRRARLSQRELSIAVGYSESHISRIENNERPVDRASLLALFVPAVEIENEPETIARLLALCEQAQPLPAAARLRPFRHDRVPNRNRPLPTASPFSSPPSSDAPRNWPNCGNCWPTTRPGCSP
;
A
#
# COMPACT_ATOMS: atom_id res chain seq x y z
N MET A 1 -22.54 -25.38 19.64
CA MET A 1 -22.55 -23.94 19.38
C MET A 1 -21.42 -23.66 18.42
N ASP A 2 -21.74 -23.28 17.19
CA ASP A 2 -20.75 -23.00 16.16
C ASP A 2 -20.13 -21.62 16.42
N ILE A 3 -18.89 -21.62 16.92
CA ILE A 3 -18.17 -20.39 17.32
C ILE A 3 -17.70 -19.61 16.08
N SER A 4 -17.80 -20.21 14.89
CA SER A 4 -17.27 -19.66 13.64
C SER A 4 -18.05 -18.44 13.13
N HIS A 5 -19.34 -18.32 13.46
CA HIS A 5 -20.23 -17.27 12.95
C HIS A 5 -20.43 -16.06 13.89
N ILE A 6 -20.15 -16.20 15.19
CA ILE A 6 -20.34 -15.13 16.19
C ILE A 6 -19.62 -13.81 15.82
N PRO A 7 -18.37 -13.80 15.34
CA PRO A 7 -17.64 -12.55 15.11
C PRO A 7 -18.09 -11.80 13.87
N LEU A 8 -18.82 -12.43 12.93
CA LEU A 8 -19.35 -11.76 11.74
C LEU A 8 -20.41 -10.71 12.11
N THR A 9 -21.14 -10.92 13.20
CA THR A 9 -22.24 -10.06 13.63
C THR A 9 -21.81 -9.00 14.65
N VAL A 10 -20.83 -9.29 15.51
CA VAL A 10 -20.32 -8.34 16.52
C VAL A 10 -19.19 -7.44 16.02
N SER A 11 -18.44 -7.85 14.98
CA SER A 11 -17.34 -7.02 14.47
C SER A 11 -17.87 -5.73 13.86
N THR A 12 -17.38 -4.62 14.39
CA THR A 12 -17.79 -3.25 14.00
C THR A 12 -16.84 -2.63 12.97
N SER A 13 -15.69 -3.27 12.74
CA SER A 13 -14.62 -2.73 11.89
C SER A 13 -13.91 -3.82 11.09
N LEU A 14 -13.32 -3.42 9.95
CA LEU A 14 -12.55 -4.30 9.08
C LEU A 14 -11.38 -4.96 9.84
N GLY A 15 -10.63 -4.17 10.61
CA GLY A 15 -9.45 -4.64 11.33
C GLY A 15 -9.78 -5.67 12.41
N GLU A 16 -10.90 -5.50 13.11
CA GLU A 16 -11.37 -6.45 14.12
C GLU A 16 -11.75 -7.81 13.49
N LEU A 17 -12.52 -7.79 12.40
CA LEU A 17 -12.89 -8.99 11.67
C LEU A 17 -11.65 -9.69 11.09
N LEU A 18 -10.73 -8.95 10.48
CA LEU A 18 -9.50 -9.51 9.92
C LEU A 18 -8.62 -10.14 10.99
N ARG A 19 -8.49 -9.50 12.16
CA ARG A 19 -7.75 -10.05 13.31
C ARG A 19 -8.37 -11.35 13.81
N PHE A 20 -9.70 -11.44 13.85
CA PHE A 20 -10.39 -12.67 14.19
C PHE A 20 -10.09 -13.77 13.16
N LEU A 21 -10.23 -13.48 11.87
CA LEU A 21 -9.98 -14.44 10.79
C LEU A 21 -8.55 -14.96 10.79
N ARG A 22 -7.56 -14.07 11.00
CA ARG A 22 -6.16 -14.46 11.14
C ARG A 22 -5.95 -15.43 12.30
N ARG A 23 -6.55 -15.18 13.46
CA ARG A 23 -6.47 -16.06 14.64
C ARG A 23 -7.15 -17.41 14.38
N ARG A 24 -8.27 -17.41 13.65
CA ARG A 24 -8.97 -18.63 13.23
C ARG A 24 -8.08 -19.49 12.31
N ALA A 25 -7.38 -18.87 11.38
CA ALA A 25 -6.37 -19.49 10.51
C ALA A 25 -5.04 -19.81 11.24
N ARG A 26 -4.93 -19.52 12.55
CA ARG A 26 -3.73 -19.75 13.39
C ARG A 26 -2.46 -19.04 12.88
N LEU A 27 -2.60 -17.91 12.19
CA LEU A 27 -1.49 -17.12 11.70
C LEU A 27 -1.11 -16.02 12.71
N SER A 28 0.18 -15.78 12.90
CA SER A 28 0.72 -14.56 13.50
C SER A 28 0.64 -13.38 12.53
N GLN A 29 0.79 -12.14 13.03
CA GLN A 29 0.84 -10.96 12.15
C GLN A 29 2.00 -11.06 11.15
N ARG A 30 3.15 -11.59 11.60
CA ARG A 30 4.31 -11.87 10.74
C ARG A 30 3.99 -12.89 9.64
N GLU A 31 3.38 -14.02 9.97
CA GLU A 31 3.04 -15.05 8.98
C GLU A 31 2.03 -14.53 7.96
N LEU A 32 0.98 -13.83 8.42
CA LEU A 32 0.04 -13.19 7.50
C LEU A 32 0.75 -12.19 6.60
N SER A 33 1.66 -11.36 7.15
CA SER A 33 2.41 -10.37 6.37
C SER A 33 3.25 -10.99 5.25
N ILE A 34 3.86 -12.15 5.52
CA ILE A 34 4.61 -12.92 4.52
C ILE A 34 3.66 -13.43 3.43
N ALA A 35 2.51 -13.99 3.81
CA ALA A 35 1.53 -14.55 2.88
C ALA A 35 0.96 -13.50 1.90
N VAL A 36 0.70 -12.27 2.39
CA VAL A 36 0.10 -11.20 1.58
C VAL A 36 1.11 -10.25 0.94
N GLY A 37 2.41 -10.38 1.25
CA GLY A 37 3.46 -9.51 0.70
C GLY A 37 3.50 -8.10 1.32
N TYR A 38 3.05 -7.94 2.57
CA TYR A 38 3.16 -6.68 3.31
C TYR A 38 4.16 -6.78 4.46
N SER A 39 4.51 -5.65 5.09
CA SER A 39 5.26 -5.67 6.35
C SER A 39 4.34 -5.99 7.53
N GLU A 40 4.88 -6.61 8.57
CA GLU A 40 4.16 -6.88 9.81
C GLU A 40 3.55 -5.60 10.44
N SER A 41 4.28 -4.49 10.38
CA SER A 41 3.78 -3.17 10.81
C SER A 41 2.58 -2.68 9.99
N HIS A 42 2.49 -3.04 8.71
CA HIS A 42 1.35 -2.71 7.87
C HIS A 42 0.12 -3.53 8.30
N ILE A 43 0.30 -4.84 8.55
CA ILE A 43 -0.76 -5.70 9.07
C ILE A 43 -1.29 -5.18 10.41
N SER A 44 -0.40 -4.80 11.32
CA SER A 44 -0.77 -4.23 12.62
C SER A 44 -1.65 -2.97 12.47
N ARG A 45 -1.27 -2.03 11.59
CA ARG A 45 -2.05 -0.83 11.31
C ARG A 45 -3.42 -1.12 10.70
N ILE A 46 -3.51 -2.13 9.83
CA ILE A 46 -4.78 -2.57 9.25
C ILE A 46 -5.68 -3.15 10.34
N GLU A 47 -5.16 -4.04 11.19
CA GLU A 47 -5.92 -4.64 12.29
C GLU A 47 -6.40 -3.62 13.33
N ASN A 48 -5.66 -2.52 13.50
CA ASN A 48 -6.04 -1.40 14.38
C ASN A 48 -6.92 -0.35 13.68
N ASN A 49 -7.33 -0.56 12.42
CA ASN A 49 -8.09 0.39 11.61
C ASN A 49 -7.40 1.76 11.40
N GLU A 50 -6.08 1.82 11.58
CA GLU A 50 -5.27 3.02 11.35
C GLU A 50 -4.99 3.24 9.86
N ARG A 51 -5.12 2.17 9.05
CA ARG A 51 -4.91 2.23 7.61
C ARG A 51 -5.99 1.45 6.85
N PRO A 52 -6.69 2.09 5.89
CA PRO A 52 -7.64 1.39 5.04
C PRO A 52 -6.92 0.48 4.04
N VAL A 53 -7.56 -0.64 3.72
CA VAL A 53 -7.17 -1.55 2.63
C VAL A 53 -8.18 -1.38 1.50
N ASP A 54 -7.74 -1.56 0.26
CA ASP A 54 -8.62 -1.54 -0.89
C ASP A 54 -9.29 -2.90 -1.12
N ARG A 55 -10.45 -2.87 -1.76
CA ARG A 55 -11.25 -4.06 -2.08
C ARG A 55 -10.48 -5.08 -2.94
N ALA A 56 -9.64 -4.63 -3.86
CA ALA A 56 -8.91 -5.54 -4.74
C ALA A 56 -7.83 -6.30 -3.96
N SER A 57 -7.08 -5.62 -3.10
CA SER A 57 -6.09 -6.28 -2.21
C SER A 57 -6.74 -7.27 -1.25
N LEU A 58 -7.92 -6.94 -0.68
CA LEU A 58 -8.65 -7.88 0.19
C LEU A 58 -8.97 -9.18 -0.54
N LEU A 59 -9.56 -9.09 -1.74
CA LEU A 59 -9.96 -10.26 -2.52
C LEU A 59 -8.76 -11.07 -3.04
N ALA A 60 -7.72 -10.39 -3.52
CA ALA A 60 -6.60 -11.05 -4.16
C ALA A 60 -5.58 -11.64 -3.18
N LEU A 61 -5.40 -11.01 -2.01
CA LEU A 61 -4.32 -11.35 -1.08
C LEU A 61 -4.85 -11.93 0.23
N PHE A 62 -5.82 -11.27 0.85
CA PHE A 62 -6.25 -11.64 2.20
C PHE A 62 -7.21 -12.83 2.22
N VAL A 63 -8.19 -12.87 1.31
CA VAL A 63 -9.16 -13.98 1.19
C VAL A 63 -8.47 -15.35 1.07
N PRO A 64 -7.50 -15.55 0.14
CA PRO A 64 -6.77 -16.82 0.09
C PRO A 64 -5.87 -17.03 1.31
N ALA A 65 -5.23 -15.98 1.83
CA ALA A 65 -4.30 -16.11 2.97
C ALA A 65 -4.97 -16.49 4.30
N VAL A 66 -6.24 -16.15 4.51
CA VAL A 66 -7.01 -16.55 5.71
C VAL A 66 -7.98 -17.71 5.44
N GLU A 67 -7.86 -18.38 4.29
CA GLU A 67 -8.59 -19.59 3.91
C GLU A 67 -10.13 -19.45 3.94
N ILE A 68 -10.65 -18.28 3.55
CA ILE A 68 -12.11 -18.00 3.57
C ILE A 68 -12.77 -18.06 2.19
N GLU A 69 -12.09 -18.58 1.18
CA GLU A 69 -12.57 -18.62 -0.21
C GLU A 69 -13.94 -19.30 -0.36
N ASN A 70 -14.25 -20.26 0.52
CA ASN A 70 -15.51 -21.01 0.53
C ASN A 70 -16.59 -20.39 1.43
N GLU A 71 -16.34 -19.22 2.03
CA GLU A 71 -17.26 -18.52 2.94
C GLU A 71 -17.72 -17.18 2.35
N PRO A 72 -18.65 -17.19 1.38
CA PRO A 72 -19.08 -15.97 0.69
C PRO A 72 -19.74 -14.95 1.62
N GLU A 73 -20.41 -15.39 2.67
CA GLU A 73 -21.01 -14.50 3.69
C GLU A 73 -19.95 -13.73 4.47
N THR A 74 -18.87 -14.41 4.86
CA THR A 74 -17.71 -13.82 5.55
C THR A 74 -17.01 -12.80 4.64
N ILE A 75 -16.81 -13.15 3.37
CA ILE A 75 -16.22 -12.25 2.37
C ILE A 75 -17.11 -11.02 2.18
N ALA A 76 -18.42 -11.20 2.01
CA ALA A 76 -19.37 -10.09 1.83
C ALA A 76 -19.35 -9.12 3.03
N ARG A 77 -19.30 -9.65 4.26
CA ARG A 77 -19.19 -8.83 5.47
C ARG A 77 -17.87 -8.05 5.51
N LEU A 78 -16.75 -8.68 5.19
CA LEU A 78 -15.44 -8.04 5.14
C LEU A 78 -15.41 -6.87 4.12
N LEU A 79 -16.02 -7.08 2.95
CA LEU A 79 -16.12 -6.06 1.91
C LEU A 79 -17.04 -4.89 2.32
N ALA A 80 -18.17 -5.17 2.96
CA ALA A 80 -19.06 -4.13 3.45
C ALA A 80 -18.36 -3.23 4.49
N LEU A 81 -17.58 -3.81 5.40
CA LEU A 81 -16.79 -3.06 6.38
C LEU A 81 -15.65 -2.25 5.72
N CYS A 82 -15.05 -2.77 4.64
CA CYS A 82 -14.05 -2.05 3.86
C CYS A 82 -14.64 -0.78 3.23
N GLU A 83 -15.84 -0.85 2.67
CA GLU A 83 -16.52 0.29 2.05
C GLU A 83 -16.90 1.37 3.08
N GLN A 84 -17.27 0.95 4.30
CA GLN A 84 -17.58 1.87 5.40
C GLN A 84 -16.33 2.58 5.94
N ALA A 85 -15.17 1.93 5.91
CA ALA A 85 -13.90 2.50 6.38
C ALA A 85 -13.24 3.44 5.35
N GLN A 86 -13.64 3.38 4.08
CA GLN A 86 -13.09 4.27 3.06
C GLN A 86 -13.68 5.67 3.20
N PRO A 87 -12.86 6.73 3.32
CA PRO A 87 -13.36 8.09 3.19
C PRO A 87 -13.99 8.25 1.80
N LEU A 88 -15.18 8.86 1.74
CA LEU A 88 -15.96 9.06 0.52
C LEU A 88 -15.05 9.40 -0.67
N PRO A 89 -15.13 8.67 -1.80
CA PRO A 89 -14.17 8.81 -2.90
C PRO A 89 -14.02 10.27 -3.31
N ALA A 90 -12.78 10.74 -3.41
CA ALA A 90 -12.43 12.11 -3.78
C ALA A 90 -12.97 12.53 -5.17
N ALA A 91 -13.53 11.61 -5.96
CA ALA A 91 -14.34 11.90 -7.14
C ALA A 91 -15.61 12.73 -6.81
N ALA A 92 -16.12 12.71 -5.58
CA ALA A 92 -17.13 13.66 -5.12
C ALA A 92 -16.56 15.08 -4.84
N ARG A 93 -15.22 15.20 -4.77
CA ARG A 93 -14.48 16.45 -4.61
C ARG A 93 -13.76 16.82 -5.91
N LEU A 94 -14.39 16.63 -7.07
CA LEU A 94 -13.86 17.16 -8.32
C LEU A 94 -13.62 18.67 -8.15
N ARG A 95 -12.35 19.04 -8.04
CA ARG A 95 -11.90 20.33 -8.55
C ARG A 95 -12.18 20.27 -10.06
N PRO A 96 -12.89 21.24 -10.64
CA PRO A 96 -13.08 21.24 -12.09
C PRO A 96 -11.71 21.13 -12.73
N PHE A 97 -11.57 20.16 -13.64
CA PHE A 97 -10.39 20.01 -14.48
C PHE A 97 -10.07 21.40 -15.05
N ARG A 98 -8.97 22.02 -14.60
CA ARG A 98 -8.47 23.24 -15.23
C ARG A 98 -8.09 22.83 -16.65
N HIS A 99 -8.91 23.19 -17.62
CA HIS A 99 -8.62 23.09 -19.05
C HIS A 99 -7.56 24.12 -19.48
N ASP A 100 -6.58 24.41 -18.62
CA ASP A 100 -5.58 25.41 -18.93
C ASP A 100 -4.31 24.74 -19.45
N ARG A 101 -4.14 24.93 -20.76
CA ARG A 101 -2.95 24.71 -21.60
C ARG A 101 -2.85 23.35 -22.29
N VAL A 102 -3.61 23.22 -23.37
CA VAL A 102 -3.11 22.52 -24.55
C VAL A 102 -1.86 23.30 -25.05
N PRO A 103 -0.67 22.69 -25.16
CA PRO A 103 0.47 23.34 -25.78
C PRO A 103 0.12 23.61 -27.26
N ASN A 104 0.16 24.86 -27.68
CA ASN A 104 -0.06 25.24 -29.06
C ASN A 104 0.99 24.55 -29.96
N ARG A 105 0.54 23.61 -30.80
CA ARG A 105 1.38 22.87 -31.76
C ARG A 105 2.02 23.77 -32.83
N ASN A 106 1.59 25.03 -32.95
CA ASN A 106 2.16 26.01 -33.87
C ASN A 106 3.27 26.86 -33.25
N ARG A 107 3.80 26.52 -32.06
CA ARG A 107 5.00 27.19 -31.56
C ARG A 107 6.20 26.73 -32.39
N PRO A 108 6.89 27.63 -33.12
CA PRO A 108 8.11 27.28 -33.81
C PRO A 108 9.12 26.69 -32.82
N LEU A 109 9.75 25.57 -33.20
CA LEU A 109 10.86 25.01 -32.43
C LEU A 109 11.97 26.07 -32.35
N PRO A 110 12.58 26.30 -31.17
CA PRO A 110 13.84 27.03 -31.13
C PRO A 110 14.85 26.23 -31.95
N THR A 111 15.28 26.79 -33.09
CA THR A 111 16.37 26.26 -33.88
C THR A 111 17.60 26.14 -33.00
N ALA A 112 18.16 24.94 -32.93
CA ALA A 112 19.30 24.60 -32.11
C ALA A 112 20.47 25.58 -32.35
N SER A 113 20.98 26.20 -31.29
CA SER A 113 22.34 26.74 -31.27
C SER A 113 23.32 25.59 -30.97
N PRO A 114 24.43 25.48 -31.71
CA PRO A 114 25.39 24.41 -31.54
C PRO A 114 26.30 24.70 -30.34
N PHE A 115 26.69 23.63 -29.65
CA PHE A 115 27.91 23.51 -28.87
C PHE A 115 28.26 24.65 -27.88
N SER A 116 28.12 24.36 -26.59
CA SER A 116 29.15 24.73 -25.62
C SER A 116 29.26 23.61 -24.57
N SER A 117 30.33 22.82 -24.69
CA SER A 117 30.80 21.90 -23.65
C SER A 117 31.29 22.69 -22.41
N PRO A 118 31.45 22.02 -21.25
CA PRO A 118 31.41 22.64 -19.93
C PRO A 118 32.80 23.09 -19.43
N PRO A 119 32.87 23.91 -18.37
CA PRO A 119 34.01 23.88 -17.48
C PRO A 119 33.69 23.16 -16.15
N SER A 120 34.53 22.15 -15.92
CA SER A 120 35.00 21.52 -14.69
C SER A 120 34.66 22.14 -13.33
N SER A 121 34.51 21.21 -12.38
CA SER A 121 35.02 21.26 -10.99
C SER A 121 34.55 22.40 -10.11
N ASP A 122 33.62 22.11 -9.21
CA ASP A 122 33.81 22.38 -7.78
C ASP A 122 32.74 21.67 -6.95
N ALA A 123 33.16 20.58 -6.30
CA ALA A 123 32.43 19.98 -5.21
C ALA A 123 32.94 20.57 -3.89
N PRO A 124 32.14 21.34 -3.12
CA PRO A 124 32.43 21.56 -1.73
C PRO A 124 31.96 20.35 -0.90
N ARG A 125 32.96 19.73 -0.26
CA ARG A 125 32.84 18.84 0.90
C ARG A 125 31.99 19.50 1.98
N ASN A 126 30.71 19.14 2.11
CA ASN A 126 30.04 19.09 3.41
C ASN A 126 28.68 18.37 3.31
N TRP A 127 28.66 17.06 3.58
CA TRP A 127 27.44 16.41 4.03
C TRP A 127 27.74 15.66 5.34
N PRO A 128 27.27 16.15 6.49
CA PRO A 128 27.34 15.38 7.71
C PRO A 128 26.35 14.20 7.64
N ASN A 129 26.95 13.01 7.55
CA ASN A 129 26.64 11.84 8.36
C ASN A 129 25.14 11.50 8.63
N CYS A 130 24.64 10.60 7.80
CA CYS A 130 23.97 9.33 8.13
C CYS A 130 22.67 9.28 8.94
N GLY A 131 21.72 8.52 8.35
CA GLY A 131 20.63 7.87 9.06
C GLY A 131 19.81 6.96 8.14
N ASN A 132 20.37 5.81 7.77
CA ASN A 132 19.68 4.60 7.25
C ASN A 132 19.45 4.48 5.73
N CYS A 133 20.50 4.00 5.03
CA CYS A 133 20.33 3.17 3.84
C CYS A 133 20.85 1.76 4.14
N TRP A 134 19.95 0.81 3.95
CA TRP A 134 20.01 -0.64 4.17
C TRP A 134 21.26 -1.32 3.56
N PRO A 135 21.84 -2.37 4.19
CA PRO A 135 22.80 -3.22 3.50
C PRO A 135 22.07 -4.30 2.70
N THR A 136 21.98 -4.13 1.39
CA THR A 136 21.79 -5.24 0.44
C THR A 136 23.18 -5.83 0.13
N THR A 137 23.39 -7.07 0.57
CA THR A 137 24.43 -8.05 0.16
C THR A 137 25.42 -7.67 -0.95
N ARG A 138 26.74 -7.89 -0.71
CA ARG A 138 27.46 -9.03 -1.31
C ARG A 138 28.90 -9.23 -0.78
N PRO A 139 29.44 -10.48 -0.84
CA PRO A 139 30.73 -10.88 -0.31
C PRO A 139 31.85 -10.81 -1.37
N GLY A 140 33.09 -10.73 -0.89
CA GLY A 140 34.28 -11.04 -1.68
C GLY A 140 35.24 -9.87 -1.82
N CYS A 141 36.23 -9.82 -0.93
CA CYS A 141 37.60 -9.41 -1.21
C CYS A 141 38.49 -9.92 -0.05
N SER A 142 39.34 -10.89 -0.36
CA SER A 142 40.55 -11.30 0.37
C SER A 142 41.72 -11.19 -0.61
N PRO A 143 43.00 -11.26 -0.19
CA PRO A 143 43.54 -11.36 1.17
C PRO A 143 44.20 -10.08 1.68
#